data_AF-X1V3B7-F1
#
_entry.id   AF-X1V3B7-F1
#
_cell.length_a   1.000
_cell.length_b   1.000
_cell.length_c   1.000
_cell.angle_alpha   90.00
_cell.angle_beta   90.00
_cell.angle_gamma   90.00
#
_symmetry.space_group_name_H-M   'P 1'
#
loop_
_entity.id
_entity.type
_entity.pdbx_description
1 polymer ?
#
loop_
_entity_poly.entity_id
_entity_poly.type
_entity_poly.pdbx_seq_one_letter_code
_entity_poly.pdbx_strand_id
1 'polypeptide(L)'
;VVKSSTLWEVRAVEEKIKELKPQVVLGVGGGTKIDVAKLSSTRQGIAFISVPTTASHDGIASPVAAIKGLKKPYSVMAQSPMAIVADTDIIIRSDYRFTASGCGDLVSKFTSVRDWELAYKVKNEYYGEY
;
A
#
# COMPACT_ATOMS: atom_id res chain seq x y z
N VAL A 1 13.33 12.19 -2.71
CA VAL A 1 13.44 10.72 -2.58
C VAL A 1 12.95 10.31 -1.20
N VAL A 2 11.91 9.49 -1.13
CA VAL A 2 11.29 9.04 0.15
C VAL A 2 12.18 8.00 0.82
N LYS A 3 12.60 8.23 2.06
CA LYS A 3 13.48 7.30 2.78
C LYS A 3 12.70 6.30 3.63
N SER A 4 11.58 6.73 4.20
CA SER A 4 10.76 5.93 5.12
C SER A 4 9.26 6.18 4.92
N SER A 5 8.39 5.31 5.45
CA SER A 5 6.94 5.48 5.40
C SER A 5 6.43 6.21 6.64
N THR A 6 7.05 7.34 7.00
CA THR A 6 6.62 8.13 8.16
C THR A 6 5.63 9.22 7.75
N LEU A 7 4.86 9.74 8.72
CA LEU A 7 3.97 10.88 8.49
C LEU A 7 4.71 12.13 7.99
N TRP A 8 5.98 12.29 8.35
CA TRP A 8 6.83 13.38 7.87
C TRP A 8 7.07 13.31 6.38
N GLU A 9 7.36 12.11 5.87
CA GLU A 9 7.58 11.87 4.44
C GLU A 9 6.28 12.05 3.65
N VAL A 10 5.15 11.62 4.21
CA VAL A 10 3.83 11.87 3.62
C VAL A 10 3.58 13.37 3.48
N ARG A 11 3.79 14.16 4.55
CA ARG A 11 3.65 15.62 4.51
C ARG A 11 4.61 16.28 3.52
N ALA A 12 5.86 15.82 3.46
CA ALA A 12 6.84 16.35 2.51
C ALA A 12 6.40 16.14 1.05
N VAL A 13 5.78 14.99 0.74
CA VAL A 13 5.21 14.73 -0.60
C VAL A 13 3.93 15.54 -0.82
N GLU A 14 3.07 15.70 0.18
CA GLU A 14 1.89 16.58 0.10
C GLU A 14 2.27 18.03 -0.27
N GLU A 15 3.32 18.59 0.34
CA GLU A 15 3.80 19.94 0.00
C GLU A 15 4.30 20.03 -1.45
N LYS A 16 4.98 18.98 -1.95
CA LYS A 16 5.39 18.92 -3.35
C LYS A 16 4.21 18.79 -4.31
N ILE A 17 3.16 18.06 -3.93
CA ILE A 17 1.91 17.99 -4.71
C ILE A 17 1.26 19.37 -4.78
N LYS A 18 1.20 20.13 -3.68
CA LYS A 18 0.64 21.50 -3.67
C LYS A 18 1.44 22.48 -4.54
N GLU A 19 2.77 22.38 -4.50
CA GLU A 19 3.68 23.23 -5.29
C GLU A 19 3.56 22.93 -6.79
N LEU A 20 3.63 21.66 -7.17
CA LEU A 20 3.71 21.24 -8.58
C LEU A 20 2.33 21.06 -9.24
N LYS A 21 1.27 20.90 -8.44
CA LYS A 21 -0.12 20.65 -8.88
C LYS A 21 -0.22 19.54 -9.94
N PRO A 22 0.34 18.34 -9.69
CA PRO A 22 0.28 17.25 -10.65
C PRO A 22 -1.16 16.73 -10.79
N GLN A 23 -1.50 16.21 -11.97
CA GLN A 23 -2.77 15.52 -12.19
C GLN A 23 -2.74 14.07 -11.69
N VAL A 24 -1.56 13.47 -11.62
CA VAL A 24 -1.34 12.08 -11.19
C VAL A 24 -0.05 12.00 -10.37
N VAL A 25 -0.04 11.19 -9.31
CA VAL A 25 1.14 10.84 -8.53
C VAL A 25 1.58 9.42 -8.87
N LEU A 26 2.85 9.26 -9.22
CA LEU A 26 3.48 7.97 -9.46
C LEU A 26 4.28 7.54 -8.24
N GLY A 27 3.90 6.41 -7.64
CA GLY A 27 4.74 5.73 -6.65
C GLY A 27 5.65 4.74 -7.35
N VAL A 28 6.97 5.00 -7.38
CA VAL A 28 7.95 4.07 -7.96
C VAL A 28 8.86 3.53 -6.87
N GLY A 29 8.93 2.21 -6.72
CA GLY A 29 9.82 1.55 -5.77
C GLY A 29 9.15 0.46 -4.95
N GLY A 30 9.76 0.10 -3.82
CA GLY A 30 9.16 -0.87 -2.89
C GLY A 30 7.98 -0.30 -2.08
N GLY A 31 7.32 -1.16 -1.31
CA GLY A 31 6.05 -0.85 -0.61
C GLY A 31 6.06 0.44 0.21
N THR A 32 7.18 0.79 0.85
CA THR A 32 7.34 2.07 1.57
C THR A 32 7.09 3.30 0.70
N LYS A 33 7.58 3.30 -0.54
CA LYS A 33 7.48 4.45 -1.46
C LYS A 33 6.06 4.54 -2.00
N ILE A 34 5.50 3.37 -2.34
CA ILE A 34 4.11 3.22 -2.75
C ILE A 34 3.17 3.75 -1.66
N ASP A 35 3.32 3.34 -0.41
CA ASP A 35 2.42 3.76 0.68
C ASP A 35 2.45 5.26 0.94
N VAL A 36 3.64 5.88 0.87
CA VAL A 36 3.77 7.34 1.03
C VAL A 36 3.12 8.07 -0.14
N ALA A 37 3.37 7.65 -1.37
CA ALA A 37 2.78 8.24 -2.56
C ALA A 37 1.25 8.07 -2.59
N LYS A 38 0.76 6.88 -2.22
CA LYS A 38 -0.67 6.54 -2.13
C LYS A 38 -1.39 7.38 -1.08
N LEU A 39 -0.83 7.51 0.13
CA LEU A 39 -1.48 8.28 1.17
C LEU A 39 -1.44 9.80 0.90
N SER A 40 -0.30 10.32 0.43
CA SER A 40 -0.17 11.74 0.10
C SER A 40 -1.12 12.14 -1.04
N SER A 41 -1.18 11.36 -2.12
CA SER A 41 -2.12 11.57 -3.23
C SER A 41 -3.58 11.50 -2.78
N THR A 42 -3.93 10.53 -1.92
CA THR A 42 -5.30 10.42 -1.36
C THR A 42 -5.70 11.70 -0.64
N ARG A 43 -4.83 12.21 0.23
CA ARG A 43 -5.11 13.41 1.04
C ARG A 43 -5.16 14.69 0.23
N GLN A 44 -4.56 14.71 -0.95
CA GLN A 44 -4.63 15.83 -1.89
C GLN A 44 -5.70 15.64 -2.97
N GLY A 45 -6.44 14.53 -2.97
CA GLY A 45 -7.46 14.24 -3.98
C GLY A 45 -6.89 14.06 -5.40
N ILE A 46 -5.63 13.65 -5.51
CA ILE A 46 -4.95 13.45 -6.80
C ILE A 46 -4.90 11.96 -7.12
N ALA A 47 -5.10 11.60 -8.38
CA ALA A 47 -5.04 10.20 -8.83
C ALA A 47 -3.66 9.57 -8.57
N PHE A 48 -3.64 8.26 -8.33
CA PHE A 48 -2.43 7.53 -7.95
C PHE A 48 -2.18 6.32 -8.84
N ILE A 49 -0.94 6.20 -9.35
CA ILE A 49 -0.45 5.01 -10.08
C ILE A 49 0.66 4.35 -9.28
N SER A 50 0.55 3.03 -9.12
CA SER A 50 1.53 2.20 -8.42
C SER A 50 2.49 1.56 -9.43
N VAL A 51 3.79 1.76 -9.25
CA VAL A 51 4.87 1.16 -10.06
C VAL A 51 5.82 0.41 -9.12
N PRO A 52 5.40 -0.76 -8.60
CA PRO A 52 6.17 -1.48 -7.60
C PRO A 52 7.43 -2.11 -8.21
N THR A 53 8.55 -2.01 -7.48
CA THR A 53 9.81 -2.69 -7.82
C THR A 53 10.07 -3.93 -6.96
N THR A 54 9.18 -4.21 -6.00
CA THR A 54 9.23 -5.36 -5.09
C THR A 54 7.81 -5.83 -4.79
N ALA A 55 7.59 -7.14 -4.66
CA ALA A 55 6.28 -7.70 -4.31
C ALA A 55 6.26 -8.21 -2.85
N SER A 56 6.31 -7.30 -1.87
CA SER A 56 6.44 -7.64 -0.45
C SER A 56 5.14 -7.75 0.36
N HIS A 57 4.07 -7.12 -0.13
CA HIS A 57 2.72 -7.12 0.46
C HIS A 57 1.70 -6.58 -0.55
N ASP A 58 0.41 -6.77 -0.29
CA ASP A 58 -0.72 -6.36 -1.14
C ASP A 58 -0.94 -4.84 -1.22
N GLY A 59 -0.26 -4.06 -0.38
CA GLY A 59 -0.31 -2.59 -0.36
C GLY A 59 0.06 -1.93 -1.69
N ILE A 60 0.68 -2.66 -2.62
CA ILE A 60 0.90 -2.20 -3.99
C ILE A 60 -0.39 -2.07 -4.81
N ALA A 61 -1.47 -2.72 -4.37
CA ALA A 61 -2.77 -2.80 -5.04
C ALA A 61 -3.96 -2.43 -4.15
N SER A 62 -3.80 -2.40 -2.82
CA SER A 62 -4.90 -2.24 -1.88
C SER A 62 -5.21 -0.77 -1.50
N PRO A 63 -6.44 -0.46 -1.03
CA PRO A 63 -6.83 0.86 -0.51
C PRO A 63 -6.30 1.15 0.90
N VAL A 64 -5.18 0.54 1.30
CA VAL A 64 -4.62 0.67 2.65
C VAL A 64 -3.13 0.97 2.57
N ALA A 65 -2.69 2.05 3.21
CA ALA A 65 -1.28 2.42 3.31
C ALA A 65 -0.71 2.09 4.70
N ALA A 66 0.47 1.45 4.75
CA ALA A 66 1.15 1.16 6.01
C ALA A 66 2.15 2.27 6.39
N ILE A 67 1.76 3.10 7.36
CA ILE A 67 2.56 4.25 7.81
C ILE A 67 3.18 3.97 9.18
N LYS A 68 4.51 4.14 9.28
CA LYS A 68 5.25 4.07 10.54
C LYS A 68 4.92 5.29 11.40
N GLY A 69 4.15 5.07 12.47
CA GLY A 69 4.03 6.04 13.56
C GLY A 69 5.16 5.90 14.58
N LEU A 70 5.13 6.72 15.63
CA LEU A 70 6.20 6.80 16.65
C LEU A 70 6.42 5.50 17.43
N LYS A 71 5.40 4.64 17.56
CA LYS A 71 5.47 3.38 18.34
C LYS A 71 5.21 2.12 17.53
N LYS A 72 4.34 2.18 16.51
CA LYS A 72 4.00 1.03 15.65
C LYS A 72 3.60 1.49 14.25
N PRO A 73 3.68 0.61 13.23
CA PRO A 73 3.03 0.86 11.96
C PRO A 73 1.51 0.88 12.14
N TYR A 74 0.84 1.77 11.41
CA TYR A 74 -0.60 1.90 11.35
C TYR A 74 -1.07 1.73 9.90
N SER A 75 -2.12 0.96 9.73
CA SER A 75 -2.85 0.85 8.47
C SER A 75 -3.83 2.01 8.37
N VAL A 76 -3.68 2.83 7.33
CA VAL A 76 -4.51 4.01 7.08
C VAL A 76 -5.26 3.80 5.78
N MET A 77 -6.58 4.05 5.78
CA MET A 77 -7.37 4.02 4.55
C MET A 77 -6.83 5.05 3.56
N ALA A 78 -6.68 4.61 2.33
CA ALA A 78 -6.21 5.39 1.20
C ALA A 78 -7.02 5.05 -0.06
N GLN A 79 -6.79 5.76 -1.16
CA GLN A 79 -7.35 5.39 -2.45
C GLN A 79 -6.67 4.11 -2.99
N SER A 80 -7.44 3.28 -3.70
CA SER A 80 -6.86 2.26 -4.56
C SER A 80 -6.10 2.91 -5.72
N PRO A 81 -4.98 2.34 -6.18
CA PRO A 81 -4.32 2.82 -7.37
C PRO A 81 -5.25 2.73 -8.59
N MET A 82 -5.23 3.76 -9.44
CA MET A 82 -5.99 3.74 -10.71
C MET A 82 -5.40 2.74 -11.72
N ALA A 83 -4.09 2.47 -11.59
CA ALA A 83 -3.36 1.51 -12.40
C ALA A 83 -2.15 1.00 -11.63
N ILE A 84 -1.74 -0.23 -11.94
CA ILE A 84 -0.54 -0.86 -11.41
C ILE A 84 0.33 -1.27 -12.58
N VAL A 85 1.58 -0.82 -12.61
CA VAL A 85 2.57 -1.18 -13.62
C VAL A 85 3.66 -2.01 -12.94
N ALA A 86 3.52 -3.33 -13.01
CA ALA A 86 4.43 -4.27 -12.37
C ALA A 86 5.34 -4.92 -13.41
N ASP A 87 6.58 -4.44 -13.49
CA ASP A 87 7.62 -5.07 -14.31
C ASP A 87 8.18 -6.30 -13.60
N THR A 88 7.91 -7.48 -14.15
CA THR A 88 8.32 -8.76 -13.57
C THR A 88 9.83 -8.95 -13.57
N ASP A 89 10.54 -8.41 -14.56
CA ASP A 89 12.00 -8.53 -14.65
C ASP A 89 12.69 -7.68 -13.57
N ILE A 90 12.09 -6.55 -13.17
CA ILE A 90 12.55 -5.75 -12.04
C ILE A 90 12.24 -6.47 -10.72
N ILE A 91 11.01 -6.95 -10.55
CA ILE A 91 10.56 -7.57 -9.30
C ILE A 91 11.36 -8.84 -8.99
N ILE A 92 11.61 -9.70 -9.99
CA ILE A 92 12.35 -10.96 -9.80
C ILE A 92 13.81 -10.73 -9.39
N ARG A 93 14.39 -9.57 -9.73
CA ARG A 93 15.76 -9.17 -9.36
C ARG A 93 15.83 -8.55 -7.96
N SER A 94 14.69 -8.29 -7.31
CA SER A 94 14.69 -7.78 -5.94
C SER A 94 15.18 -8.85 -4.94
N ASP A 95 15.62 -8.41 -3.77
CA ASP A 95 16.05 -9.32 -2.70
C ASP A 95 14.95 -10.34 -2.38
N TYR A 96 15.30 -11.62 -2.37
CA TYR A 96 14.40 -12.76 -2.11
C TYR A 96 13.50 -12.54 -0.88
N ARG A 97 13.99 -11.84 0.15
CA ARG A 97 13.21 -11.54 1.35
C ARG A 97 11.89 -10.83 1.05
N PHE A 98 11.83 -10.01 0.00
CA PHE A 98 10.60 -9.32 -0.39
C PHE A 98 9.59 -10.28 -0.97
N THR A 99 10.01 -11.15 -1.90
CA THR A 99 9.13 -12.20 -2.44
C THR A 99 8.63 -13.13 -1.33
N ALA A 100 9.53 -13.57 -0.43
CA ALA A 100 9.14 -14.39 0.72
C ALA A 100 8.11 -13.69 1.63
N SER A 101 8.29 -12.39 1.89
CA SER A 101 7.31 -11.55 2.61
C SER A 101 5.96 -11.52 1.90
N GLY A 102 5.95 -11.32 0.58
CA GLY A 102 4.72 -11.30 -0.22
C GLY A 102 3.98 -12.64 -0.21
N CYS A 103 4.71 -13.76 -0.26
CA CYS A 103 4.12 -15.09 -0.10
C CYS A 103 3.46 -15.25 1.28
N GLY A 104 4.12 -14.77 2.35
CA GLY A 104 3.54 -14.77 3.69
C GLY A 104 2.25 -13.95 3.79
N ASP A 105 2.25 -12.76 3.18
CA ASP A 105 1.07 -11.89 3.11
C ASP A 105 -0.10 -12.60 2.38
N LEU A 106 0.18 -13.27 1.25
CA LEU A 106 -0.81 -14.04 0.50
C LEU A 106 -1.39 -15.21 1.31
N VAL A 107 -0.54 -15.99 1.97
CA VAL A 107 -0.99 -17.11 2.81
C VAL A 107 -1.86 -16.63 3.98
N SER A 108 -1.54 -15.47 4.57
CA SER A 108 -2.31 -14.90 5.67
C SER A 108 -3.76 -14.59 5.31
N LYS A 109 -4.05 -14.28 4.03
CA LYS A 109 -5.41 -14.00 3.57
C LYS A 109 -6.34 -15.20 3.73
N PHE A 110 -5.82 -16.42 3.57
CA PHE A 110 -6.61 -17.63 3.76
C PHE A 110 -7.19 -17.72 5.18
N THR A 111 -6.36 -17.43 6.19
CA THR A 111 -6.82 -17.40 7.58
C THR A 111 -7.72 -16.19 7.85
N SER A 112 -7.41 -15.02 7.29
CA SER A 112 -8.23 -13.82 7.47
C SER A 112 -9.66 -13.97 6.95
N VAL A 113 -9.86 -14.64 5.81
CA VAL A 113 -11.21 -14.89 5.26
C VAL A 113 -12.00 -15.85 6.15
N ARG A 114 -11.34 -16.86 6.73
CA ARG A 114 -11.99 -17.80 7.67
C ARG A 114 -12.35 -17.13 8.99
N ASP A 115 -11.47 -16.27 9.51
CA ASP A 115 -11.77 -15.47 10.70
C ASP A 115 -12.95 -14.52 10.44
N TRP A 116 -13.03 -13.96 9.23
CA TRP A 116 -14.15 -13.10 8.83
C TRP A 116 -15.47 -13.87 8.74
N GLU A 117 -15.45 -15.08 8.17
CA GLU A 117 -16.60 -15.98 8.13
C GLU A 117 -17.07 -16.37 9.54
N LEU A 118 -16.12 -16.66 10.44
CA LEU A 118 -16.42 -16.95 11.84
C LEU A 118 -17.05 -15.74 12.53
N ALA A 119 -16.51 -14.53 12.31
CA ALA A 119 -17.05 -13.30 12.87
C ALA A 119 -18.49 -13.03 12.39
N TYR A 120 -18.80 -13.31 11.12
CA TYR A 120 -20.17 -13.26 10.62
C TYR A 120 -21.09 -14.25 11.33
N LYS A 121 -20.68 -15.52 11.44
CA LYS A 121 -21.51 -16.56 12.09
C LYS A 121 -21.78 -16.28 13.57
N VAL A 122 -20.79 -15.73 14.28
CA VAL A 122 -20.85 -15.57 15.74
C VAL A 122 -21.36 -14.19 16.16
N LYS A 123 -21.01 -13.13 15.42
CA LYS A 123 -21.28 -11.74 15.80
C LYS A 123 -22.18 -11.00 14.81
N ASN A 124 -22.57 -11.65 13.71
CA ASN A 124 -23.35 -11.04 12.63
C ASN A 124 -22.65 -9.79 12.04
N GLU A 125 -21.30 -9.80 12.01
CA GLU A 125 -20.51 -8.78 11.31
C GLU A 125 -20.69 -8.92 9.79
N TYR A 126 -20.62 -7.81 9.04
CA TYR A 126 -20.70 -7.88 7.57
C TYR A 126 -19.70 -8.88 6.99
N TYR A 127 -20.12 -9.73 6.06
CA TYR A 127 -19.26 -10.66 5.29
C TYR A 127 -19.45 -10.39 3.81
N GLY A 128 -18.37 -10.04 3.13
CA GLY A 128 -18.38 -9.83 1.68
C GLY A 128 -18.04 -11.12 0.95
N GLU A 129 -18.91 -11.54 0.03
CA GLU A 129 -18.55 -12.54 -0.97
C GLU A 129 -17.53 -11.92 -1.95
N TYR A 130 -16.43 -12.62 -2.18
CA TYR A 130 -15.42 -12.29 -3.19
C TYR A 130 -15.75 -12.98 -4.52
#